data_AF-A0A2C6DJT4-F1
#
_entry.id   AF-A0A2C6DJT4-F1
#
_cell.length_a   1.000
_cell.length_b   1.000
_cell.length_c   1.000
_cell.angle_alpha   90.00
_cell.angle_beta   90.00
_cell.angle_gamma   90.00
#
_symmetry.space_group_name_H-M   'P 1'
#
loop_
_entity.id
_entity.type
_entity.pdbx_description
1 polymer ?
#
loop_
_entity_poly.entity_id
_entity_poly.type
_entity_poly.pdbx_seq_one_letter_code
_entity_poly.pdbx_strand_id
1 'polypeptide(L)'
;MNRLLTLYPYLAAFILAPLSGYLWWQTYQNWPQMLVAWLTPVLWAYIVPGVGTNICKVWEVKSRWNMGRFRIQHGFVFGSATGVLVWLVHGAAATSLIDVFKTAFIVASVLGFWNILYDIVAIRAGILHIYNQPFAEGKGVDAIVMDYAPWIFGGFGAAYGLLVAGLEYYVRHYGVPGLSLSLAILLFGLAVSIAVPVLGFMRHSYKKHGHTGTRPIELNK
;
A
#
# COMPACT_ATOMS: atom_id res chain seq x y z
N MET A 1 27.79 0.31 3.00
CA MET A 1 26.44 -0.18 2.63
C MET A 1 26.61 -1.36 1.66
N ASN A 2 26.01 -2.51 1.95
CA ASN A 2 26.22 -3.74 1.18
C ASN A 2 25.74 -3.56 -0.29
N ARG A 3 26.50 -4.01 -1.30
CA ARG A 3 26.17 -3.80 -2.72
C ARG A 3 24.79 -4.35 -3.08
N LEU A 4 24.40 -5.46 -2.45
CA LEU A 4 23.09 -6.09 -2.61
C LEU A 4 21.92 -5.16 -2.24
N LEU A 5 22.02 -4.41 -1.13
CA LEU A 5 20.97 -3.48 -0.70
C LEU A 5 20.82 -2.28 -1.66
N THR A 6 21.89 -1.95 -2.39
CA THR A 6 21.87 -0.87 -3.38
C THR A 6 21.21 -1.30 -4.69
N LEU A 7 21.42 -2.57 -5.09
CA LEU A 7 20.87 -3.13 -6.32
C LEU A 7 19.44 -3.64 -6.16
N TYR A 8 19.07 -4.06 -4.94
CA TYR A 8 17.77 -4.65 -4.63
C TYR A 8 16.57 -3.86 -5.19
N PRO A 9 16.45 -2.53 -5.00
CA PRO A 9 15.27 -1.81 -5.49
C PRO A 9 15.11 -1.84 -7.01
N TYR A 10 16.21 -1.96 -7.75
CA TYR A 10 16.20 -2.00 -9.21
C TYR A 10 15.83 -3.38 -9.73
N LEU A 11 16.51 -4.40 -9.21
CA LEU A 11 16.25 -5.78 -9.57
C LEU A 11 14.83 -6.18 -9.17
N ALA A 12 14.41 -5.80 -7.96
CA ALA A 12 13.06 -6.06 -7.49
C ALA A 12 12.01 -5.36 -8.36
N ALA A 13 12.20 -4.09 -8.74
CA ALA A 13 11.26 -3.42 -9.65
C ALA A 13 11.20 -4.11 -11.01
N PHE A 14 12.36 -4.44 -11.59
CA PHE A 14 12.46 -5.06 -12.92
C PHE A 14 11.90 -6.49 -12.96
N ILE A 15 11.96 -7.22 -11.84
CA ILE A 15 11.43 -8.60 -11.76
C ILE A 15 9.97 -8.60 -11.32
N LEU A 16 9.64 -7.90 -10.22
CA LEU A 16 8.33 -7.97 -9.60
C LEU A 16 7.26 -7.25 -10.40
N ALA A 17 7.56 -6.12 -11.05
CA ALA A 17 6.57 -5.39 -11.84
C ALA A 17 6.02 -6.22 -13.01
N PRO A 18 6.85 -6.80 -13.91
CA PRO A 18 6.35 -7.64 -14.98
C PRO A 18 5.75 -8.95 -14.44
N LEU A 19 6.33 -9.55 -13.39
CA LEU A 19 5.76 -10.77 -12.78
C LEU A 19 4.34 -10.51 -12.25
N SER A 20 4.15 -9.45 -11.47
CA SER A 20 2.85 -9.07 -10.91
C SER A 20 1.82 -8.81 -12.02
N GLY A 21 2.21 -8.04 -13.05
CA GLY A 21 1.34 -7.78 -14.20
C GLY A 21 0.99 -9.05 -14.98
N TYR A 22 1.96 -9.95 -15.18
CA TYR A 22 1.75 -11.23 -15.84
C TYR A 22 0.78 -12.13 -15.04
N LEU A 23 0.93 -12.22 -13.71
CA LEU A 23 0.04 -13.02 -12.87
C LEU A 23 -1.41 -12.53 -12.94
N TRP A 24 -1.63 -11.22 -12.85
CA TRP A 24 -2.97 -10.64 -13.00
C TRP A 24 -3.54 -10.76 -14.43
N TRP A 25 -2.67 -10.68 -15.44
CA TRP A 25 -3.07 -10.98 -16.82
C TRP A 25 -3.54 -12.43 -16.96
N GLN A 26 -2.80 -13.39 -16.38
CA GLN A 26 -3.17 -14.80 -16.42
C GLN A 26 -4.52 -15.06 -15.75
N THR A 27 -4.81 -14.36 -14.64
CA THR A 27 -6.08 -14.47 -13.92
C THR A 27 -7.26 -13.96 -14.74
N TYR A 28 -7.15 -12.80 -15.39
CA TYR A 28 -8.31 -12.12 -15.96
C TYR A 28 -8.43 -12.22 -17.48
N GLN A 29 -7.31 -12.39 -18.19
CA GLN A 29 -7.25 -12.42 -19.67
C GLN A 29 -7.96 -11.23 -20.34
N ASN A 30 -8.10 -10.12 -19.62
CA ASN A 30 -8.64 -8.87 -20.13
C ASN A 30 -7.92 -7.67 -19.52
N TRP A 31 -7.65 -6.66 -20.35
CA TRP A 31 -6.92 -5.47 -19.95
C TRP A 31 -7.61 -4.65 -18.85
N PRO A 32 -8.93 -4.39 -18.91
CA PRO A 32 -9.64 -3.62 -17.89
C PRO A 32 -9.39 -4.09 -16.45
N GLN A 33 -9.66 -5.37 -16.16
CA GLN A 33 -9.50 -5.90 -14.80
C GLN A 33 -8.03 -5.99 -14.40
N MET A 34 -7.18 -6.45 -15.31
CA MET A 34 -5.75 -6.57 -15.05
C MET A 34 -5.14 -5.22 -14.67
N LEU A 35 -5.46 -4.15 -15.41
CA LEU A 35 -4.93 -2.82 -15.12
C LEU A 35 -5.44 -2.26 -13.80
N VAL A 36 -6.72 -2.47 -13.45
CA VAL A 36 -7.26 -2.03 -12.15
C VAL A 36 -6.56 -2.75 -11.00
N ALA A 37 -6.41 -4.07 -11.07
CA ALA A 37 -5.75 -4.85 -10.04
C ALA A 37 -4.25 -4.51 -9.95
N TRP A 38 -3.55 -4.41 -11.07
CA TRP A 38 -2.10 -4.19 -11.07
C TRP A 38 -1.71 -2.74 -10.79
N LEU A 39 -2.37 -1.74 -11.38
CA LEU A 39 -1.98 -0.34 -11.23
C LEU A 39 -2.35 0.26 -9.88
N THR A 40 -3.48 -0.15 -9.27
CA THR A 40 -3.91 0.41 -7.98
C THR A 40 -2.81 0.36 -6.90
N PRO A 41 -2.21 -0.80 -6.57
CA PRO A 41 -1.16 -0.87 -5.55
C PRO A 41 0.12 -0.15 -5.98
N VAL A 42 0.47 -0.13 -7.27
CA VAL A 42 1.64 0.60 -7.79
C VAL A 42 1.47 2.10 -7.62
N LEU A 43 0.33 2.64 -8.05
CA LEU A 43 0.02 4.07 -7.94
C LEU A 43 -0.12 4.49 -6.48
N TRP A 44 -0.78 3.69 -5.65
CA TRP A 44 -0.90 3.95 -4.22
C TRP A 44 0.47 4.02 -3.54
N ALA A 45 1.37 3.06 -3.85
CA ALA A 45 2.72 3.01 -3.31
C ALA A 45 3.65 4.12 -3.84
N TYR A 46 3.26 4.80 -4.92
CA TYR A 46 3.88 6.06 -5.34
C TYR A 46 3.32 7.26 -4.59
N ILE A 47 2.00 7.36 -4.52
CA ILE A 47 1.31 8.55 -4.03
C ILE A 47 1.43 8.68 -2.52
N VAL A 48 1.01 7.67 -1.75
CA VAL A 48 0.92 7.79 -0.28
C VAL A 48 2.30 7.98 0.35
N PRO A 49 3.31 7.14 0.04
CA PRO A 49 4.63 7.36 0.61
C PRO A 49 5.31 8.59 0.03
N GLY A 50 5.11 8.92 -1.25
CA GLY A 50 5.65 10.16 -1.84
C GLY A 50 5.15 11.43 -1.14
N VAL A 51 3.85 11.49 -0.84
CA VAL A 51 3.23 12.57 -0.03
C VAL A 51 3.78 12.53 1.40
N GLY A 52 3.80 11.35 2.03
CA GLY A 52 4.30 11.14 3.38
C GLY A 52 5.74 11.61 3.58
N THR A 53 6.61 11.37 2.60
CA THR A 53 8.04 11.73 2.67
C THR A 53 8.32 13.17 2.25
N ASN A 54 7.70 13.67 1.18
CA ASN A 54 8.09 14.94 0.58
C ASN A 54 7.19 16.12 1.00
N ILE A 55 5.91 15.88 1.24
CA ILE A 55 4.95 16.93 1.62
C ILE A 55 4.79 16.95 3.13
N CYS A 56 4.36 15.83 3.72
CA CYS A 56 4.13 15.72 5.16
C CYS A 56 5.43 15.57 5.96
N LYS A 57 6.52 15.09 5.32
CA LYS A 57 7.84 14.85 5.92
C LYS A 57 7.86 13.91 7.13
N VAL A 58 6.76 13.16 7.35
CA VAL A 58 6.60 12.23 8.46
C VAL A 58 7.39 10.95 8.24
N TRP A 59 7.73 10.63 6.98
CA TRP A 59 8.52 9.46 6.61
C TRP A 59 9.82 9.87 5.94
N GLU A 60 10.83 9.01 6.05
CA GLU A 60 12.08 9.14 5.30
C GLU A 60 12.62 7.76 4.94
N VAL A 61 12.93 7.58 3.65
CA VAL A 61 13.53 6.34 3.14
C VAL A 61 14.96 6.62 2.73
N LYS A 62 15.92 5.99 3.43
CA LYS A 62 17.34 6.07 3.08
C LYS A 62 17.65 5.12 1.92
N SER A 63 17.88 5.70 0.75
CA SER A 63 18.31 4.99 -0.47
C SER A 63 19.33 5.84 -1.24
N ARG A 64 20.10 5.19 -2.14
CA ARG A 64 21.12 5.87 -2.97
C ARG A 64 20.51 6.88 -3.93
N TRP A 65 19.32 6.60 -4.44
CA TRP A 65 18.62 7.44 -5.42
C TRP A 65 17.25 7.79 -4.88
N ASN A 66 17.13 9.03 -4.41
CA ASN A 66 15.91 9.58 -3.87
C ASN A 66 15.51 10.84 -4.65
N MET A 67 14.20 11.04 -4.79
CA MET A 67 13.61 12.31 -5.17
C MET A 67 13.07 12.95 -3.89
N GLY A 68 13.85 13.84 -3.29
CA GLY A 68 13.63 14.29 -1.92
C GLY A 68 13.92 13.18 -0.91
N ARG A 69 12.94 12.84 -0.07
CA ARG A 69 13.01 11.74 0.92
C ARG A 69 12.37 10.43 0.41
N PHE A 70 11.96 10.41 -0.86
CA PHE A 70 11.27 9.29 -1.50
C PHE A 70 12.18 8.50 -2.45
N ARG A 71 12.08 7.17 -2.43
CA ARG A 71 12.81 6.28 -3.35
C ARG A 71 12.08 6.15 -4.69
N ILE A 72 12.73 6.46 -5.81
CA ILE A 72 12.08 6.53 -7.15
C ILE A 72 11.46 5.19 -7.58
N GLN A 73 12.06 4.06 -7.22
CA GLN A 73 11.55 2.73 -7.59
C GLN A 73 10.45 2.23 -6.66
N HIS A 74 10.09 2.99 -5.61
CA HIS A 74 9.31 2.48 -4.49
C HIS A 74 7.95 1.91 -4.92
N GLY A 75 7.19 2.61 -5.78
CA GLY A 75 5.89 2.13 -6.21
C GLY A 75 5.96 0.84 -7.03
N PHE A 76 6.94 0.70 -7.93
CA PHE A 76 7.13 -0.57 -8.65
C PHE A 76 7.60 -1.70 -7.75
N VAL A 77 8.49 -1.47 -6.79
CA VAL A 77 8.93 -2.53 -5.88
C VAL A 77 7.80 -2.94 -4.94
N PHE A 78 7.29 -1.97 -4.18
CA PHE A 78 6.34 -2.22 -3.09
C PHE A 78 4.95 -2.53 -3.63
N GLY A 79 4.48 -1.77 -4.61
CA GLY A 79 3.17 -1.98 -5.23
C GLY A 79 3.09 -3.31 -5.97
N SER A 80 4.15 -3.71 -6.69
CA SER A 80 4.14 -5.01 -7.38
C SER A 80 4.26 -6.18 -6.42
N ALA A 81 5.11 -6.07 -5.37
CA ALA A 81 5.16 -7.06 -4.29
C ALA A 81 3.79 -7.22 -3.62
N THR A 82 3.12 -6.09 -3.34
CA THR A 82 1.75 -6.08 -2.82
C THR A 82 0.78 -6.76 -3.77
N GLY A 83 0.85 -6.45 -5.07
CA GLY A 83 0.05 -7.11 -6.10
C GLY A 83 0.24 -8.62 -6.13
N VAL A 84 1.48 -9.12 -5.97
CA VAL A 84 1.78 -10.55 -5.88
C VAL A 84 1.22 -11.16 -4.59
N LEU A 85 1.39 -10.52 -3.44
CA LEU A 85 0.84 -11.00 -2.17
C LEU A 85 -0.68 -11.11 -2.22
N VAL A 86 -1.35 -10.12 -2.81
CA VAL A 86 -2.80 -10.17 -3.00
C VAL A 86 -3.19 -11.26 -3.99
N TRP A 87 -2.47 -11.41 -5.10
CA TRP A 87 -2.72 -12.49 -6.06
C TRP A 87 -2.64 -13.89 -5.41
N LEU A 88 -1.68 -14.11 -4.50
CA LEU A 88 -1.53 -15.37 -3.76
C LEU A 88 -2.74 -15.71 -2.88
N VAL A 89 -3.46 -14.71 -2.38
CA VAL A 89 -4.59 -14.90 -1.44
C VAL A 89 -5.95 -14.57 -2.05
N HIS A 90 -5.99 -14.08 -3.29
CA HIS A 90 -7.22 -13.70 -4.00
C HIS A 90 -8.15 -14.90 -4.21
N GLY A 91 -7.61 -16.11 -4.41
CA GLY A 91 -8.41 -17.33 -4.52
C GLY A 91 -9.29 -17.35 -5.78
N ALA A 92 -10.57 -17.67 -5.61
CA ALA A 92 -11.56 -17.69 -6.68
C ALA A 92 -12.27 -16.33 -6.82
N ALA A 93 -12.59 -15.95 -8.06
CA ALA A 93 -13.26 -14.68 -8.35
C ALA A 93 -14.60 -14.56 -7.59
N ALA A 94 -14.87 -13.37 -7.05
CA ALA A 94 -16.05 -13.12 -6.23
C ALA A 94 -17.36 -13.40 -6.98
N THR A 95 -18.24 -14.19 -6.37
CA THR A 95 -19.56 -14.54 -6.96
C THR A 95 -20.73 -13.86 -6.26
N SER A 96 -20.50 -13.37 -5.04
CA SER A 96 -21.49 -12.73 -4.19
C SER A 96 -20.87 -11.53 -3.44
N LEU A 97 -21.71 -10.65 -2.89
CA LEU A 97 -21.25 -9.56 -2.02
C LEU A 97 -20.53 -10.09 -0.77
N ILE A 98 -20.89 -11.28 -0.28
CA ILE A 98 -20.20 -11.92 0.84
C ILE A 98 -18.75 -12.25 0.46
N ASP A 99 -18.51 -12.74 -0.76
CA ASP A 99 -17.16 -13.00 -1.25
C ASP A 99 -16.34 -11.71 -1.33
N VAL A 100 -16.97 -10.60 -1.75
CA VAL A 100 -16.32 -9.27 -1.78
C VAL A 100 -15.82 -8.87 -0.38
N PHE A 101 -16.66 -8.97 0.64
CA PHE A 101 -16.26 -8.63 2.01
C PHE A 101 -15.24 -9.62 2.59
N LYS A 102 -15.33 -10.91 2.26
CA LYS A 102 -14.35 -11.91 2.67
C LYS A 102 -12.97 -11.61 2.08
N THR A 103 -12.91 -11.34 0.77
CA THR A 103 -11.65 -10.99 0.10
C THR A 103 -11.07 -9.71 0.69
N ALA A 104 -11.89 -8.67 0.92
CA ALA A 104 -11.44 -7.45 1.57
C ALA A 104 -10.83 -7.71 2.96
N PHE A 105 -11.48 -8.54 3.78
CA PHE A 105 -10.97 -8.92 5.11
C PHE A 105 -9.64 -9.69 5.04
N ILE A 106 -9.53 -10.66 4.12
CA ILE A 106 -8.31 -11.45 3.92
C ILE A 106 -7.17 -10.53 3.47
N VAL A 107 -7.40 -9.70 2.46
CA VAL A 107 -6.38 -8.80 1.91
C VAL A 107 -5.96 -7.76 2.95
N ALA A 108 -6.89 -7.21 3.73
CA ALA A 108 -6.58 -6.33 4.87
C ALA A 108 -5.65 -7.01 5.88
N SER A 109 -5.94 -8.26 6.23
CA SER A 109 -5.17 -9.02 7.21
C SER A 109 -3.76 -9.34 6.69
N VAL A 110 -3.66 -9.81 5.45
CA VAL A 110 -2.40 -10.19 4.81
C VAL A 110 -1.51 -8.98 4.60
N LEU A 111 -2.03 -7.90 4.01
CA LEU A 111 -1.23 -6.70 3.77
C LEU A 111 -0.91 -5.96 5.06
N GLY A 112 -1.84 -5.90 6.02
CA GLY A 112 -1.58 -5.35 7.35
C GLY A 112 -0.42 -6.08 8.03
N PHE A 113 -0.52 -7.40 8.13
CA PHE A 113 0.48 -8.23 8.81
C PHE A 113 1.87 -8.12 8.18
N TRP A 114 2.00 -8.40 6.88
CA TRP A 114 3.31 -8.44 6.22
C TRP A 114 3.99 -7.07 6.18
N ASN A 115 3.23 -5.98 6.00
CA ASN A 115 3.81 -4.64 5.95
C ASN A 115 4.18 -4.10 7.33
N ILE A 116 3.46 -4.48 8.39
CA ILE A 116 3.89 -4.19 9.77
C ILE A 116 5.25 -4.84 10.04
N LEU A 117 5.41 -6.13 9.71
CA LEU A 117 6.68 -6.82 9.90
C LEU A 117 7.80 -6.20 9.04
N TYR A 118 7.50 -5.87 7.79
CA TYR A 118 8.45 -5.20 6.90
C TYR A 118 8.93 -3.87 7.48
N ASP A 119 8.02 -3.01 7.95
CA ASP A 119 8.39 -1.69 8.48
C ASP A 119 9.18 -1.80 9.78
N ILE A 120 8.86 -2.77 10.66
CA ILE A 120 9.67 -3.05 11.86
C ILE A 120 11.12 -3.39 11.46
N VAL A 121 11.30 -4.29 10.48
CA VAL A 121 12.63 -4.67 10.00
C VAL A 121 13.33 -3.50 9.31
N ALA A 122 12.62 -2.72 8.49
CA ALA A 122 13.18 -1.59 7.75
C ALA A 122 13.63 -0.45 8.68
N ILE A 123 12.89 -0.17 9.76
CA ILE A 123 13.27 0.82 10.76
C ILE A 123 14.47 0.33 11.58
N ARG A 124 14.46 -0.93 12.04
CA ARG A 124 15.60 -1.52 12.77
C ARG A 124 16.88 -1.53 11.92
N ALA A 125 16.76 -1.71 10.61
CA ALA A 125 17.87 -1.64 9.66
C ALA A 125 18.31 -0.21 9.32
N GLY A 126 17.64 0.83 9.83
CA GLY A 126 17.92 2.24 9.54
C GLY A 126 17.59 2.65 8.11
N ILE A 127 16.76 1.89 7.39
CA ILE A 127 16.33 2.19 6.02
C ILE A 127 15.12 3.12 6.03
N LEU A 128 14.23 2.95 7.00
CA LEU A 128 13.00 3.72 7.16
C LEU A 128 13.05 4.49 8.47
N HIS A 129 12.66 5.78 8.44
CA HIS A 129 12.47 6.58 9.65
C HIS A 129 11.05 7.15 9.63
N ILE A 130 10.38 7.11 10.77
CA ILE A 130 9.01 7.57 10.95
C ILE A 130 8.99 8.55 12.13
N TYR A 131 8.58 9.79 11.87
CA TYR A 131 8.62 10.89 12.83
C TYR A 131 7.24 11.12 13.47
N ASN A 132 6.66 10.07 14.07
CA ASN A 132 5.35 10.13 14.74
C ASN A 132 5.48 10.34 16.26
N GLN A 133 4.34 10.41 16.98
CA GLN A 133 4.33 10.66 18.41
C GLN A 133 5.14 9.63 19.22
N PRO A 134 5.00 8.29 19.01
CA PRO A 134 5.86 7.32 19.68
C PRO A 134 7.36 7.53 19.44
N PHE A 135 7.77 7.96 18.24
CA PHE A 135 9.17 8.29 17.96
C PHE A 135 9.64 9.47 18.81
N ALA A 136 8.85 10.55 18.88
CA ALA A 136 9.18 11.73 19.68
C ALA A 136 9.28 11.44 21.19
N GLU A 137 8.51 10.44 21.67
CA GLU A 137 8.52 9.95 23.05
C GLU A 137 9.64 8.94 23.32
N GLY A 138 10.51 8.65 22.34
CA GLY A 138 11.60 7.68 22.50
C GLY A 138 11.13 6.22 22.65
N LYS A 139 9.92 5.89 22.18
CA LYS A 139 9.39 4.51 22.25
C LYS A 139 10.07 3.59 21.25
N GLY A 140 9.96 2.28 21.50
CA GLY A 140 10.51 1.24 20.63
C GLY A 140 9.86 1.18 19.25
N VAL A 141 10.56 0.55 18.30
CA VAL A 141 10.16 0.42 16.89
C VAL A 141 8.75 -0.16 16.74
N ASP A 142 8.40 -1.17 17.53
CA ASP A 142 7.09 -1.81 17.49
C ASP A 142 5.97 -0.80 17.79
N ALA A 143 6.17 0.10 18.76
CA ALA A 143 5.21 1.16 19.09
C ALA A 143 5.11 2.22 17.99
N ILE A 144 6.23 2.56 17.34
CA ILE A 144 6.27 3.48 16.21
C ILE A 144 5.43 2.92 15.05
N VAL A 145 5.63 1.65 14.68
CA VAL A 145 4.94 1.03 13.55
C VAL A 145 3.45 0.82 13.86
N MET A 146 3.13 0.29 15.05
CA MET A 146 1.74 -0.02 15.41
C MET A 146 0.83 1.21 15.52
N ASP A 147 1.39 2.42 15.58
CA ASP A 147 0.61 3.67 15.63
C ASP A 147 -0.01 4.05 14.28
N TYR A 148 0.64 3.72 13.14
CA TYR A 148 0.14 4.08 11.81
C TYR A 148 -0.10 2.87 10.89
N ALA A 149 0.77 1.86 10.94
CA ALA A 149 0.83 0.79 9.96
C ALA A 149 -0.47 -0.03 9.86
N PRO A 150 -1.19 -0.37 10.95
CA PRO A 150 -2.48 -1.06 10.85
C PRO A 150 -3.51 -0.27 10.03
N TRP A 151 -3.55 1.06 10.21
CA TRP A 151 -4.46 1.93 9.47
C TRP A 151 -4.05 2.06 8.02
N ILE A 152 -2.76 2.32 7.77
CA ILE A 152 -2.25 2.56 6.42
C ILE A 152 -2.28 1.28 5.58
N PHE A 153 -1.66 0.19 6.04
CA PHE A 153 -1.56 -1.04 5.24
C PHE A 153 -2.78 -1.94 5.36
N GLY A 154 -3.32 -2.11 6.56
CA GLY A 154 -4.54 -2.89 6.76
C GLY A 154 -5.74 -2.21 6.13
N GLY A 155 -5.88 -0.89 6.33
CA GLY A 155 -6.91 -0.10 5.65
C GLY A 155 -6.76 -0.12 4.13
N PHE A 156 -5.53 0.01 3.61
CA PHE A 156 -5.29 -0.09 2.17
C PHE A 156 -5.69 -1.47 1.65
N GLY A 157 -5.31 -2.54 2.35
CA GLY A 157 -5.70 -3.90 1.97
C GLY A 157 -7.21 -4.12 1.98
N ALA A 158 -7.93 -3.54 2.94
CA ALA A 158 -9.40 -3.59 2.93
C ALA A 158 -9.98 -2.90 1.70
N ALA A 159 -9.57 -1.66 1.41
CA ALA A 159 -10.06 -0.89 0.28
C ALA A 159 -9.67 -1.52 -1.08
N TYR A 160 -8.45 -2.01 -1.20
CA TYR A 160 -7.95 -2.66 -2.40
C TYR A 160 -8.63 -4.02 -2.63
N GLY A 161 -8.84 -4.82 -1.57
CA GLY A 161 -9.59 -6.07 -1.68
C GLY A 161 -11.06 -5.85 -2.07
N LEU A 162 -11.70 -4.80 -1.54
CA LEU A 162 -13.05 -4.37 -1.99
C LEU A 162 -13.05 -3.99 -3.48
N LEU A 163 -12.04 -3.26 -3.94
CA LEU A 163 -11.93 -2.85 -5.34
C LEU A 163 -11.79 -4.06 -6.28
N VAL A 164 -10.85 -4.97 -5.97
CA VAL A 164 -10.58 -6.14 -6.82
C VAL A 164 -11.79 -7.08 -6.86
N ALA A 165 -12.27 -7.51 -5.68
CA ALA A 165 -13.40 -8.43 -5.62
C ALA A 165 -14.72 -7.77 -6.07
N GLY A 166 -14.90 -6.47 -5.82
CA GLY A 166 -16.04 -5.72 -6.31
C GLY A 166 -16.06 -5.62 -7.83
N LEU A 167 -14.89 -5.46 -8.47
CA LEU A 167 -14.76 -5.48 -9.92
C LEU A 167 -15.05 -6.87 -10.51
N GLU A 168 -14.59 -7.94 -9.86
CA GLU A 168 -14.92 -9.31 -10.26
C GLU A 168 -16.42 -9.59 -10.17
N TYR A 169 -17.03 -9.21 -9.04
CA TYR A 169 -18.47 -9.30 -8.85
C TYR A 169 -19.21 -8.51 -9.94
N TYR A 170 -18.76 -7.30 -10.25
CA TYR A 170 -19.32 -6.48 -11.32
C TYR A 170 -19.22 -7.20 -12.67
N VAL A 171 -18.03 -7.66 -13.06
CA VAL A 171 -17.82 -8.31 -14.36
C VAL A 171 -18.69 -9.55 -14.50
N ARG A 172 -18.83 -10.33 -13.43
CA ARG A 172 -19.66 -11.53 -13.44
C ARG A 172 -21.14 -11.24 -13.76
N HIS A 173 -21.65 -10.11 -13.29
CA HIS A 173 -23.08 -9.77 -13.43
C HIS A 173 -23.39 -8.83 -14.60
N TYR A 174 -22.41 -8.01 -15.02
CA TYR A 174 -22.60 -6.93 -15.98
C TYR A 174 -21.64 -6.99 -17.18
N GLY A 175 -20.70 -7.94 -17.19
CA GLY A 175 -19.68 -8.08 -18.23
C GLY A 175 -18.47 -7.16 -18.00
N VAL A 176 -17.45 -7.34 -18.84
CA VAL A 176 -16.20 -6.56 -18.75
C VAL A 176 -16.48 -5.09 -19.05
N PRO A 177 -16.15 -4.15 -18.14
CA PRO A 177 -16.41 -2.74 -18.36
C PRO A 177 -15.58 -2.20 -19.53
N GLY A 178 -16.16 -1.26 -20.29
CA GLY A 178 -15.43 -0.49 -21.29
C GLY A 178 -14.32 0.37 -20.67
N LEU A 179 -13.45 0.94 -21.51
CA LEU A 179 -12.28 1.70 -21.05
C LEU A 179 -12.64 2.87 -20.12
N SER A 180 -13.66 3.67 -20.46
CA SER A 180 -14.07 4.83 -19.67
C SER A 180 -14.50 4.45 -18.25
N LEU A 181 -15.36 3.43 -18.14
CA LEU A 181 -15.81 2.93 -16.85
C LEU A 181 -14.65 2.28 -16.06
N SER A 182 -13.76 1.57 -16.74
CA SER A 182 -12.57 0.97 -16.11
C SER A 182 -11.64 2.02 -15.51
N LEU A 183 -11.42 3.14 -16.23
CA LEU A 183 -10.66 4.27 -15.72
C LEU A 183 -11.36 4.95 -14.54
N ALA A 184 -12.69 5.10 -14.61
CA ALA A 184 -13.46 5.65 -13.49
C ALA A 184 -13.35 4.75 -12.25
N ILE A 185 -13.45 3.42 -12.41
CA ILE A 185 -13.28 2.43 -11.34
C ILE A 185 -11.86 2.50 -10.77
N LEU A 186 -10.83 2.58 -11.61
CA LEU A 186 -9.43 2.72 -11.16
C LEU A 186 -9.24 4.00 -10.33
N LEU A 187 -9.68 5.15 -10.84
CA LEU A 187 -9.50 6.44 -10.16
C LEU A 187 -10.28 6.51 -8.86
N PHE A 188 -11.54 6.06 -8.87
CA PHE A 188 -12.37 6.02 -7.67
C PHE A 188 -11.81 5.04 -6.65
N GLY A 189 -11.46 3.82 -7.08
CA GLY A 189 -10.87 2.79 -6.23
C GLY A 189 -9.54 3.23 -5.62
N LEU A 190 -8.67 3.90 -6.40
CA LEU A 190 -7.43 4.50 -5.91
C LEU A 190 -7.71 5.61 -4.90
N ALA A 191 -8.67 6.50 -5.18
CA ALA A 191 -9.04 7.57 -4.26
C ALA A 191 -9.55 7.01 -2.92
N VAL A 192 -10.42 5.99 -2.93
CA VAL A 192 -10.88 5.29 -1.73
C VAL A 192 -9.72 4.61 -1.00
N SER A 193 -8.83 3.95 -1.74
CA SER A 193 -7.64 3.27 -1.22
C SER A 193 -6.62 4.22 -0.59
N ILE A 194 -6.66 5.52 -0.93
CA ILE A 194 -5.86 6.55 -0.28
C ILE A 194 -6.62 7.16 0.89
N ALA A 195 -7.88 7.56 0.68
CA ALA A 195 -8.65 8.33 1.64
C ALA A 195 -9.00 7.52 2.88
N VAL A 196 -9.49 6.28 2.74
CA VAL A 196 -9.94 5.47 3.87
C VAL A 196 -8.79 5.18 4.86
N PRO A 197 -7.61 4.71 4.41
CA PRO A 197 -6.50 4.43 5.34
C PRO A 197 -5.96 5.70 6.01
N VAL A 198 -5.79 6.78 5.24
CA VAL A 198 -5.24 8.05 5.73
C VAL A 198 -6.19 8.72 6.72
N LEU A 199 -7.49 8.80 6.41
CA LEU A 199 -8.49 9.37 7.33
C LEU A 199 -8.64 8.50 8.59
N GLY A 200 -8.57 7.18 8.46
CA GLY A 200 -8.54 6.26 9.59
C GLY A 200 -7.37 6.55 10.53
N PHE A 201 -6.15 6.67 9.98
CA PHE A 201 -4.96 7.06 10.72
C PHE A 201 -5.10 8.45 11.36
N MET A 202 -5.53 9.46 10.60
CA MET A 202 -5.68 10.82 11.10
C MET A 202 -6.66 10.89 12.28
N ARG A 203 -7.78 10.18 12.19
CA ARG A 203 -8.76 10.09 13.28
C ARG A 203 -8.19 9.38 14.50
N HIS A 204 -7.45 8.28 14.29
CA HIS A 204 -6.76 7.56 15.37
C HIS A 204 -5.75 8.47 16.08
N SER A 205 -4.87 9.11 15.31
CA SER A 205 -3.85 10.02 15.82
C SER A 205 -4.49 11.20 16.56
N TYR A 206 -5.55 11.80 16.03
CA TYR A 206 -6.20 12.93 16.69
C TYR A 206 -6.81 12.54 18.02
N LYS A 207 -7.50 11.39 18.08
CA LYS A 207 -8.10 10.89 19.32
C LYS A 207 -7.06 10.53 20.39
N LYS A 208 -5.91 10.00 19.97
CA LYS A 208 -4.89 9.47 20.88
C LYS A 208 -3.86 10.52 21.31
N HIS A 209 -3.46 11.40 20.38
CA HIS A 209 -2.32 12.32 20.53
C HIS A 209 -2.71 13.81 20.40
N GLY A 210 -3.96 14.12 20.04
CA GLY A 210 -4.42 15.51 19.89
C GLY A 210 -4.05 16.19 18.56
N HIS A 211 -3.44 15.46 17.62
CA HIS A 211 -3.07 15.97 16.29
C HIS A 211 -3.27 14.92 15.20
N THR A 212 -3.35 15.34 13.94
CA THR A 212 -3.62 14.46 12.79
C THR A 212 -2.49 13.52 12.41
N GLY A 213 -1.26 13.76 12.89
CA GLY A 213 -0.09 12.93 12.56
C GLY A 213 0.42 13.15 11.13
N THR A 214 -0.01 14.23 10.47
CA THR A 214 0.39 14.60 9.10
C THR A 214 1.59 15.56 9.05
N ARG A 215 2.23 15.78 10.21
CA ARG A 215 3.43 16.59 10.36
C ARG A 215 4.41 15.85 11.27
N PRO A 216 5.73 16.04 11.11
CA PRO A 216 6.71 15.41 11.98
C PRO A 216 6.54 15.94 13.40
N ILE A 217 6.72 15.07 14.39
CA ILE A 217 6.81 15.46 15.80
C ILE A 217 8.28 15.55 16.18
N GLU A 218 8.68 16.69 16.74
CA GLU A 218 10.06 16.90 17.21
C GLU A 218 10.33 16.09 18.48
N LEU A 219 11.58 15.69 18.68
CA LEU A 219 11.99 15.04 19.93
C LEU A 219 11.76 16.03 21.07
N ASN A 220 11.01 15.63 22.09
CA ASN A 220 11.00 16.35 23.36
C ASN A 220 12.43 16.26 23.91
N LYS A 221 13.14 17.39 23.88
CA LYS A 221 14.47 17.52 24.48
C LYS A 221 14.38 17.51 25.99
#